data_AF-A0A7C8IQQ2-F1
#
_entry.id   AF-A0A7C8IQQ2-F1
#
_cell.length_a   1.000
_cell.length_b   1.000
_cell.length_c   1.000
_cell.angle_alpha   90.00
_cell.angle_beta   90.00
_cell.angle_gamma   90.00
#
_symmetry.space_group_name_H-M   'P 1'
#
loop_
_entity.id
_entity.type
_entity.pdbx_description
1 polymer ?
#
loop_
_entity_poly.entity_id
_entity_poly.type
_entity_poly.pdbx_seq_one_letter_code
_entity_poly.pdbx_strand_id
1 'polypeptide(L)'
;MSPIVRPILALAFVNFGISAPLEPCGKLPSWTLRHLNITTRDEVGSTGTAGFEFTYNLTNQTESITCPLHSNYRCTITGTQTDNSTVIEIQIGLGMLYLSVIQALNCGDNGSTTFVGSSEVNVDCDTVRFGAQTCTADSATLQGVADV
;
A
#
# COMPACT_ATOMS: atom_id res chain seq x y z
N MET A 1 24.72 70.58 20.35
CA MET A 1 23.73 69.79 21.12
C MET A 1 23.32 68.59 20.26
N SER A 2 23.93 67.42 20.51
CA SER A 2 23.30 66.10 20.31
C SER A 2 22.32 65.86 21.47
N PRO A 3 21.37 64.88 21.47
CA PRO A 3 21.31 63.62 20.70
C PRO A 3 19.90 63.42 20.02
N ILE A 4 19.52 62.37 19.29
CA ILE A 4 19.37 60.95 19.65
C ILE A 4 19.20 60.12 18.36
N VAL A 5 19.95 59.02 18.33
CA VAL A 5 19.94 57.89 17.39
C VAL A 5 18.66 57.07 17.53
N ARG A 6 18.04 56.64 16.42
CA ARG A 6 17.48 55.27 16.29
C ARG A 6 17.55 54.78 14.82
N PRO A 7 18.23 53.65 14.55
CA PRO A 7 18.22 53.00 13.25
C PRO A 7 16.94 52.15 13.13
N ILE A 8 16.22 52.27 12.01
CA ILE A 8 15.17 51.30 11.66
C ILE A 8 15.88 50.10 11.04
N LEU A 9 15.99 49.07 11.86
CA LEU A 9 16.36 47.71 11.51
C LEU A 9 15.27 47.16 10.58
N ALA A 10 15.45 47.26 9.26
CA ALA A 10 14.62 46.51 8.32
C ALA A 10 15.17 45.09 8.28
N LEU A 11 14.38 44.16 8.83
CA LEU A 11 14.69 42.74 8.88
C LEU A 11 15.06 42.21 7.49
N ALA A 12 16.23 41.60 7.40
CA ALA A 12 16.52 40.66 6.34
C ALA A 12 15.47 39.53 6.42
N PHE A 13 14.57 39.48 5.45
CA PHE A 13 13.82 38.27 5.18
C PHE A 13 14.84 37.24 4.74
N VAL A 14 15.29 36.41 5.69
CA VAL A 14 16.03 35.20 5.37
C VAL A 14 15.03 34.34 4.61
N ASN A 15 15.19 34.33 3.30
CA ASN A 15 14.51 33.40 2.42
C ASN A 15 15.07 32.01 2.76
N PHE A 16 14.53 31.38 3.81
CA PHE A 16 14.67 29.95 4.02
C PHE A 16 13.76 29.24 3.01
N GLY A 17 14.08 29.43 1.72
CA GLY A 17 13.70 28.51 0.67
C GLY A 17 14.60 27.29 0.76
N ILE A 18 14.48 26.52 1.84
CA ILE A 18 14.97 25.14 1.86
C ILE A 18 13.73 24.28 1.73
N SER A 19 13.27 24.10 0.49
CA SER A 19 12.30 23.05 0.18
C SER A 19 12.87 22.20 -0.95
N ALA A 20 13.73 21.27 -0.55
CA ALA A 20 14.03 19.99 -1.21
C ALA A 20 15.13 19.30 -0.37
N PRO A 21 15.05 17.98 -0.12
CA PRO A 21 14.41 16.97 -0.95
C PRO A 21 13.20 16.33 -0.28
N LEU A 22 12.08 16.23 -1.00
CA LEU A 22 11.05 15.26 -0.65
C LEU A 22 11.48 13.88 -1.16
N GLU A 23 12.46 13.31 -0.47
CA GLU A 23 12.73 11.88 -0.46
C GLU A 23 11.62 11.18 0.34
N PRO A 24 11.32 9.91 0.01
CA PRO A 24 10.11 9.39 -0.65
C PRO A 24 8.72 9.94 -0.20
N CYS A 25 8.62 10.59 0.96
CA CYS A 25 7.34 10.94 1.60
C CYS A 25 6.61 12.15 1.01
N GLY A 26 7.21 12.85 0.05
CA GLY A 26 6.46 13.83 -0.76
C GLY A 26 5.85 13.26 -2.03
N LYS A 27 6.06 11.97 -2.31
CA LYS A 27 5.35 11.25 -3.37
C LYS A 27 4.33 10.33 -2.70
N LEU A 28 3.10 10.38 -3.18
CA LEU A 28 2.06 9.48 -2.70
C LEU A 28 2.35 8.07 -3.25
N PRO A 29 2.55 7.06 -2.38
CA PRO A 29 2.72 5.69 -2.84
C PRO A 29 1.42 5.19 -3.47
N SER A 30 1.55 4.33 -4.46
CA SER A 30 0.43 3.58 -5.02
C SER A 30 0.89 2.15 -5.32
N TRP A 31 -0.01 1.21 -5.11
CA TRP A 31 0.25 -0.20 -5.32
C TRP A 31 -0.70 -0.72 -6.40
N THR A 32 -0.18 -1.57 -7.28
CA THR A 32 -0.98 -2.24 -8.30
C THR A 32 -0.88 -3.73 -8.09
N LEU A 33 -2.03 -4.40 -7.95
CA LEU A 33 -2.13 -5.84 -7.94
C LEU A 33 -2.62 -6.30 -9.32
N ARG A 34 -2.02 -7.32 -9.91
CA ARG A 34 -2.41 -7.87 -11.23
C ARG A 34 -2.50 -9.38 -11.20
N HIS A 35 -3.27 -9.93 -12.13
CA HIS A 35 -3.37 -11.36 -12.37
C HIS A 35 -3.72 -12.14 -11.10
N LEU A 36 -4.69 -11.64 -10.34
CA LEU A 36 -5.13 -12.31 -9.14
C LEU A 36 -5.69 -13.68 -9.52
N ASN A 37 -5.16 -14.71 -8.88
CA ASN A 37 -5.65 -16.06 -9.00
C ASN A 37 -5.78 -16.66 -7.60
N ILE A 38 -6.98 -17.06 -7.25
CA ILE A 38 -7.28 -17.65 -5.95
C ILE A 38 -7.87 -19.02 -6.19
N THR A 39 -7.34 -20.03 -5.52
CA THR A 39 -7.84 -21.40 -5.58
C THR A 39 -8.07 -21.92 -4.18
N THR A 40 -9.27 -22.41 -3.89
CA THR A 40 -9.58 -23.09 -2.62
C THR A 40 -9.85 -24.57 -2.84
N ARG A 41 -9.78 -25.35 -1.76
CA ARG A 41 -10.07 -26.79 -1.76
C ARG A 41 -11.25 -27.17 -0.86
N ASP A 42 -11.85 -26.17 -0.21
CA ASP A 42 -12.97 -26.31 0.70
C ASP A 42 -13.95 -25.12 0.56
N GLU A 43 -15.12 -25.28 1.15
CA GLU A 43 -16.21 -24.28 1.15
C GLU A 43 -15.91 -23.06 2.03
N VAL A 44 -15.01 -23.21 3.01
CA VAL A 44 -14.69 -22.18 4.02
C VAL A 44 -13.46 -21.35 3.67
N GLY A 45 -12.77 -21.70 2.58
CA GLY A 45 -11.59 -21.02 2.06
C GLY A 45 -10.29 -21.29 2.82
N SER A 46 -10.28 -22.19 3.81
CA SER A 46 -9.16 -22.43 4.73
C SER A 46 -8.01 -23.25 4.13
N THR A 47 -8.24 -23.93 3.01
CA THR A 47 -7.26 -24.79 2.34
C THR A 47 -6.94 -24.31 0.93
N GLY A 48 -6.85 -22.99 0.77
CA GLY A 48 -6.57 -22.33 -0.50
C GLY A 48 -5.28 -21.54 -0.55
N THR A 49 -5.02 -20.96 -1.71
CA THR A 49 -3.89 -20.08 -1.99
C THR A 49 -4.35 -18.91 -2.85
N ALA A 50 -3.86 -17.71 -2.55
CA ALA A 50 -3.97 -16.54 -3.40
C ALA A 50 -2.59 -16.25 -4.02
N GLY A 51 -2.56 -16.05 -5.34
CA GLY A 51 -1.38 -15.65 -6.10
C GLY A 51 -1.67 -14.39 -6.90
N PHE A 52 -0.70 -13.48 -6.97
CA PHE A 52 -0.81 -12.23 -7.74
C PHE A 52 0.55 -11.60 -7.99
N GLU A 53 0.59 -10.66 -8.94
CA GLU A 53 1.70 -9.73 -9.13
C GLU A 53 1.43 -8.44 -8.37
N PHE A 54 2.43 -7.93 -7.66
CA PHE A 54 2.37 -6.73 -6.85
C PHE A 54 3.42 -5.74 -7.32
N THR A 55 2.98 -4.57 -7.80
CA THR A 55 3.85 -3.49 -8.28
C THR A 55 3.77 -2.30 -7.34
N TYR A 56 4.93 -1.83 -6.88
CA TYR A 56 5.04 -0.60 -6.10
C TYR A 56 5.52 0.56 -6.97
N ASN A 57 4.77 1.66 -7.03
CA ASN A 57 5.04 2.75 -7.98
C ASN A 57 6.34 3.52 -7.73
N LEU A 58 6.76 3.70 -6.48
CA LEU A 58 7.93 4.55 -6.18
C LEU A 58 9.24 3.89 -6.61
N THR A 59 9.29 2.56 -6.58
CA THR A 59 10.45 1.77 -7.02
C THR A 59 10.25 1.17 -8.41
N ASN A 60 9.02 1.14 -8.94
CA ASN A 60 8.60 0.37 -10.12
C ASN A 60 8.98 -1.12 -10.06
N GLN A 61 9.17 -1.65 -8.86
CA GLN A 61 9.45 -3.07 -8.67
C GLN A 61 8.14 -3.85 -8.69
N THR A 62 8.17 -4.99 -9.37
CA THR A 62 7.06 -5.93 -9.43
C THR A 62 7.52 -7.26 -8.85
N GLU A 63 6.71 -7.81 -7.95
CA GLU A 63 6.97 -9.08 -7.28
C GLU A 63 5.80 -10.05 -7.49
N SER A 64 6.11 -11.34 -7.56
CA SER A 64 5.08 -12.39 -7.55
C SER A 64 4.87 -12.86 -6.12
N ILE A 65 3.67 -12.67 -5.60
CA ILE A 65 3.32 -12.99 -4.23
C ILE A 65 2.38 -14.20 -4.24
N THR A 66 2.65 -15.15 -3.34
CA THR A 66 1.75 -16.26 -3.04
C THR A 66 1.49 -16.29 -1.55
N CYS A 67 0.23 -16.44 -1.17
CA CYS A 67 -0.21 -16.40 0.21
C CYS A 67 -1.21 -17.53 0.50
N PRO A 68 -0.99 -18.32 1.56
CA PRO A 68 -1.96 -19.31 1.99
C PRO A 68 -3.22 -18.60 2.51
N LEU A 69 -4.38 -19.12 2.13
CA LEU A 69 -5.64 -18.64 2.67
C LEU A 69 -5.94 -19.31 4.01
N HIS A 70 -6.47 -18.50 4.92
CA HIS A 70 -7.08 -18.92 6.17
C HIS A 70 -8.60 -18.86 6.06
N SER A 71 -9.28 -19.31 7.12
CA SER A 71 -10.75 -19.31 7.20
C SER A 71 -11.35 -17.97 6.79
N ASN A 72 -12.46 -18.05 6.05
CA ASN A 72 -13.13 -16.90 5.43
C ASN A 72 -12.32 -16.24 4.32
N TYR A 73 -11.52 -17.03 3.58
CA TYR A 73 -10.79 -16.58 2.39
C TYR A 73 -9.88 -15.38 2.68
N ARG A 74 -9.20 -15.41 3.82
CA ARG A 74 -8.31 -14.33 4.29
C ARG A 74 -6.86 -14.68 4.08
N CYS A 75 -6.09 -13.69 3.66
CA CYS A 75 -4.64 -13.76 3.56
C CYS A 75 -4.04 -12.49 4.16
N THR A 76 -2.98 -12.66 4.94
CA THR A 76 -2.17 -11.54 5.43
C THR A 76 -0.71 -11.83 5.09
N ILE A 77 -0.07 -10.90 4.39
CA ILE A 77 1.35 -10.92 4.07
C ILE A 77 2.01 -9.84 4.93
N THR A 78 3.07 -10.21 5.64
CA THR A 78 3.88 -9.28 6.43
C THR A 78 5.29 -9.28 5.86
N GLY A 79 5.66 -8.16 5.24
CA GLY A 79 6.87 -8.03 4.45
C GLY A 79 6.70 -8.62 3.05
N THR A 80 7.27 -7.92 2.08
CA THR A 80 7.48 -8.35 0.69
C THR A 80 8.96 -8.68 0.48
N GLN A 81 9.35 -9.11 -0.72
CA GLN A 81 10.76 -9.43 -1.00
C GLN A 81 11.65 -8.19 -0.89
N THR A 82 11.13 -7.02 -1.28
CA THR A 82 11.91 -5.77 -1.34
C THR A 82 11.64 -4.83 -0.17
N ASP A 83 10.57 -5.05 0.60
CA ASP A 83 10.16 -4.17 1.69
C ASP A 83 9.57 -4.94 2.87
N ASN A 84 10.23 -4.89 4.02
CA ASN A 84 9.80 -5.58 5.24
C ASN A 84 8.72 -4.84 6.05
N SER A 85 8.40 -3.61 5.66
CA SER A 85 7.42 -2.74 6.33
C SER A 85 6.01 -2.85 5.75
N THR A 86 5.90 -3.48 4.58
CA THR A 86 4.65 -3.63 3.83
C THR A 86 3.81 -4.75 4.42
N VAL A 87 2.55 -4.45 4.73
CA VAL A 87 1.53 -5.42 5.12
C VAL A 87 0.44 -5.40 4.05
N ILE A 88 0.11 -6.56 3.50
CA ILE A 88 -0.96 -6.73 2.52
C ILE A 88 -2.03 -7.63 3.11
N GLU A 89 -3.26 -7.15 3.16
CA GLU A 89 -4.40 -7.91 3.62
C GLU A 89 -5.38 -8.12 2.47
N ILE A 90 -5.77 -9.38 2.29
CA ILE A 90 -6.73 -9.80 1.29
C ILE A 90 -7.87 -10.53 1.99
N GLN A 91 -9.10 -10.17 1.64
CA GLN A 91 -10.29 -10.91 2.03
C GLN A 91 -11.22 -11.03 0.83
N ILE A 92 -11.76 -12.22 0.60
CA ILE A 92 -12.81 -12.42 -0.40
C ILE A 92 -14.16 -12.66 0.30
N GLY A 93 -15.22 -12.09 -0.26
CA GLY A 93 -16.58 -12.45 0.12
C GLY A 93 -17.57 -12.05 -0.97
N LEU A 94 -18.51 -12.93 -1.28
CA LEU A 94 -19.67 -12.63 -2.15
C LEU A 94 -19.30 -12.05 -3.54
N GLY A 95 -18.24 -12.57 -4.17
CA GLY A 95 -17.77 -12.07 -5.48
C GLY A 95 -16.98 -10.75 -5.42
N MET A 96 -16.65 -10.28 -4.21
CA MET A 96 -15.83 -9.10 -3.98
C MET A 96 -14.52 -9.48 -3.31
N LEU A 97 -13.44 -8.86 -3.77
CA LEU A 97 -12.14 -8.84 -3.13
C LEU A 97 -11.97 -7.51 -2.40
N TYR A 98 -11.67 -7.59 -1.12
CA TYR A 98 -11.18 -6.49 -0.31
C TYR A 98 -9.67 -6.60 -0.21
N LEU A 99 -8.98 -5.53 -0.59
CA LEU A 99 -7.53 -5.44 -0.54
C LEU A 99 -7.15 -4.21 0.28
N SER A 100 -6.24 -4.38 1.22
CA SER A 100 -5.63 -3.31 2.01
C SER A 100 -4.11 -3.45 1.97
N VAL A 101 -3.41 -2.33 1.82
CA VAL A 101 -1.96 -2.26 1.89
C VAL A 101 -1.59 -1.18 2.91
N ILE A 102 -0.74 -1.55 3.86
CA ILE A 102 -0.14 -0.65 4.84
C ILE A 102 1.36 -0.69 4.62
N GLN A 103 2.02 0.47 4.53
CA GLN A 103 3.47 0.52 4.35
C GLN A 103 4.05 1.70 5.12
N ALA A 104 5.17 1.47 5.83
CA ALA A 104 5.90 2.54 6.51
C ALA A 104 7.07 3.00 5.62
N LEU A 105 7.05 4.25 5.20
CA LEU A 105 8.10 4.84 4.39
C LEU A 105 9.05 5.65 5.27
N ASN A 106 10.34 5.32 5.18
CA ASN A 106 11.39 6.12 5.80
C ASN A 106 11.60 7.42 5.01
N CYS A 107 11.36 8.55 5.66
CA CYS A 107 11.46 9.91 5.11
C CYS A 107 12.82 10.56 5.42
N GLY A 108 13.85 9.77 5.71
CA GLY A 108 15.16 10.27 6.12
C GLY A 108 15.12 10.90 7.51
N ASP A 109 15.66 12.11 7.64
CA ASP A 109 15.72 12.83 8.92
C ASP A 109 14.35 13.22 9.48
N ASN A 110 13.31 13.20 8.65
CA ASN A 110 11.93 13.51 9.03
C ASN A 110 11.19 12.33 9.70
N GLY A 111 11.86 11.19 9.90
CA GLY A 111 11.28 10.00 10.51
C GLY A 111 10.60 9.07 9.52
N SER A 112 9.58 8.34 9.96
CA SER A 112 8.82 7.40 9.12
C SER A 112 7.36 7.83 9.04
N THR A 113 6.75 7.73 7.86
CA THR A 113 5.32 7.97 7.64
C THR A 113 4.65 6.66 7.22
N THR A 114 3.52 6.33 7.84
CA THR A 114 2.71 5.18 7.44
C THR A 114 1.70 5.60 6.38
N PHE A 115 1.56 4.80 5.33
CA PHE A 115 0.54 4.96 4.31
C PHE A 115 -0.39 3.76 4.30
N VAL A 116 -1.67 4.03 4.10
CA VAL A 116 -2.71 3.01 3.96
C VAL A 116 -3.44 3.23 2.64
N GLY A 117 -3.64 2.16 1.88
CA GLY A 117 -4.49 2.16 0.70
C GLY A 117 -5.42 0.96 0.72
N SER A 118 -6.69 1.16 0.39
CA SER A 118 -7.68 0.11 0.28
C SER A 118 -8.40 0.17 -1.07
N SER A 119 -8.87 -0.99 -1.53
CA SER A 119 -9.64 -1.12 -2.76
C SER A 119 -10.55 -2.33 -2.69
N GLU A 120 -11.67 -2.23 -3.41
CA GLU A 120 -12.64 -3.30 -3.58
C GLU A 120 -12.72 -3.62 -5.07
N VAL A 121 -12.60 -4.90 -5.40
CA VAL A 121 -12.58 -5.36 -6.79
C VAL A 121 -13.54 -6.52 -6.98
N ASN A 122 -14.34 -6.46 -8.04
CA ASN A 122 -15.16 -7.61 -8.44
C ASN A 122 -14.24 -8.74 -8.89
N VAL A 123 -14.45 -9.93 -8.34
CA VAL A 123 -13.77 -11.15 -8.75
C VAL A 123 -14.74 -12.07 -9.46
N ASP A 124 -14.29 -12.66 -10.56
CA ASP A 124 -15.03 -13.73 -11.22
C ASP A 124 -14.71 -15.04 -10.51
N CYS A 125 -15.74 -15.68 -9.93
CA CYS A 125 -15.58 -16.85 -9.09
C CYS A 125 -16.38 -18.02 -9.65
N ASP A 126 -15.67 -19.09 -10.01
CA ASP A 126 -16.25 -20.37 -10.38
C ASP A 126 -16.24 -21.32 -9.19
N THR A 127 -17.41 -21.90 -8.90
CA THR A 127 -17.52 -23.01 -7.93
C THR A 127 -17.22 -24.32 -8.65
N VAL A 128 -16.21 -25.05 -8.16
CA VAL A 128 -15.88 -26.39 -8.64
C VAL A 128 -16.49 -27.45 -7.71
N ARG A 129 -16.31 -28.74 -8.04
CA ARG A 129 -16.87 -29.84 -7.24
C ARG A 129 -16.39 -29.78 -5.79
N PHE A 130 -17.27 -30.19 -4.87
CA PHE A 130 -17.01 -30.25 -3.43
C PHE A 130 -16.77 -28.88 -2.76
N GLY A 131 -17.29 -27.80 -3.38
CA GLY A 131 -17.35 -26.49 -2.76
C GLY A 131 -16.04 -25.69 -2.78
N ALA A 132 -15.02 -26.23 -3.42
CA ALA A 132 -13.84 -25.48 -3.81
C ALA A 132 -14.20 -24.36 -4.80
N GLN A 133 -13.48 -23.26 -4.75
CA GLN A 133 -13.71 -22.08 -5.58
C GLN A 133 -12.41 -21.64 -6.27
N THR A 134 -12.55 -21.17 -7.50
CA THR A 134 -11.48 -20.46 -8.20
C THR A 134 -11.95 -19.05 -8.49
N CYS A 135 -11.24 -18.03 -7.99
CA CYS A 135 -11.57 -16.63 -8.21
C CYS A 135 -10.44 -15.90 -8.91
N THR A 136 -10.76 -15.03 -9.87
CA THR A 136 -9.78 -14.24 -10.61
C THR A 136 -10.18 -12.76 -10.71
N ALA A 137 -9.18 -11.90 -10.84
CA ALA A 137 -9.35 -10.49 -11.20
C ALA A 137 -8.14 -9.98 -11.99
N ASP A 138 -8.40 -9.10 -12.96
CA ASP A 138 -7.37 -8.58 -13.85
C ASP A 138 -6.39 -7.64 -13.13
N SER A 139 -6.91 -6.62 -12.44
CA SER A 139 -6.07 -5.69 -11.68
C SER A 139 -6.83 -4.90 -10.62
N ALA A 140 -6.12 -4.53 -9.55
CA ALA A 140 -6.54 -3.57 -8.54
C ALA A 140 -5.47 -2.49 -8.41
N THR A 141 -5.85 -1.21 -8.29
CA THR A 141 -4.90 -0.14 -7.96
C THR A 141 -5.35 0.56 -6.69
N LEU A 142 -4.41 0.79 -5.78
CA LEU A 142 -4.64 1.41 -4.48
C LEU A 142 -3.73 2.64 -4.38
N GLN A 143 -4.33 3.78 -4.06
CA GLN A 143 -3.58 4.99 -3.73
C GLN A 143 -3.38 5.03 -2.22
N GLY A 144 -2.14 5.19 -1.78
CA GLY A 144 -1.82 5.39 -0.38
C GLY A 144 -2.21 6.79 0.08
N VAL A 145 -2.83 6.84 1.25
CA VAL A 145 -3.10 8.05 2.02
C VAL A 145 -2.25 7.97 3.29
N ALA A 146 -1.61 9.07 3.67
CA ALA A 146 -0.84 9.13 4.90
C ALA A 146 -1.76 8.93 6.09
N ASP A 147 -1.41 7.98 6.96
CA ASP A 147 -2.05 7.77 8.25
C ASP A 147 -1.45 8.77 9.24
N VAL A 148 -2.22 9.79 9.60
CA VAL A 148 -1.80 10.97 10.40
C VAL A 148 -2.27 10.90 11.84
#